data_AF-A0A1F8R1V8-F1
#
_entry.id   AF-A0A1F8R1V8-F1
#
_cell.length_a   1.000
_cell.length_b   1.000
_cell.length_c   1.000
_cell.angle_alpha   90.00
_cell.angle_beta   90.00
_cell.angle_gamma   90.00
#
_symmetry.space_group_name_H-M   'P 1'
#
loop_
_entity.id
_entity.type
_entity.pdbx_description
1 polymer ?
#
loop_
_entity_poly.entity_id
_entity_poly.type
_entity_poly.pdbx_seq_one_letter_code
_entity_poly.pdbx_strand_id
1 'polypeptide(L)'
;MAILSDLKRLYFAATAFVVFVIAFVSAQAFLDDAVRLVSFSIVPFEDRREIISVRPAPQLPPPPTATSPLGVTPMPPPATVEAIPVKPRPGEEDWELRSAKEQVASTLSALLVALPIWWFHRRRFSQLSREKADYWLYKVYSYLVMIVGLIGVVVRGGSTISQVVRAALGVLELSRTADQIRFANDVAGAILGTLLAAGVWYVHWRTVEVLPDTLETR
;
A
#
# COMPACT_ATOMS: atom_id res chain seq x y z
N MET A 1 -30.81 31.61 -13.00
CA MET A 1 -30.96 30.16 -12.69
C MET A 1 -29.81 29.29 -13.20
N ALA A 2 -29.14 29.62 -14.32
CA ALA A 2 -28.02 28.81 -14.85
C ALA A 2 -26.87 28.58 -13.84
N ILE A 3 -26.44 29.65 -13.16
CA ILE A 3 -25.34 29.62 -12.17
C ILE A 3 -25.57 28.58 -11.07
N LEU A 4 -26.81 28.46 -10.57
CA LEU A 4 -27.14 27.51 -9.50
C LEU A 4 -27.05 26.04 -9.97
N SER A 5 -27.38 25.78 -11.25
CA SER A 5 -27.24 24.43 -11.80
C SER A 5 -25.79 24.04 -12.06
N ASP A 6 -24.95 25.01 -12.42
CA ASP A 6 -23.53 24.77 -12.69
C ASP A 6 -22.78 24.48 -11.38
N LEU A 7 -23.11 25.22 -10.31
CA LEU A 7 -22.57 24.97 -8.97
C LEU A 7 -22.91 23.55 -8.47
N LYS A 8 -24.15 23.10 -8.67
CA LYS A 8 -24.58 21.75 -8.29
C LYS A 8 -23.79 20.66 -9.03
N ARG A 9 -23.50 20.86 -10.31
CA ARG A 9 -22.70 19.93 -11.12
C ARG A 9 -21.25 19.88 -10.67
N LEU A 10 -20.66 21.05 -10.46
CA LEU A 10 -19.29 21.17 -9.95
C LEU A 10 -19.16 20.45 -8.61
N TYR A 11 -20.14 20.62 -7.71
CA TYR A 11 -20.19 19.90 -6.45
C TYR A 11 -20.20 18.37 -6.65
N PHE A 12 -21.10 17.83 -7.48
CA PHE A 12 -21.14 16.38 -7.71
C PHE A 12 -19.85 15.84 -8.37
N ALA A 13 -19.27 16.59 -9.31
CA ALA A 13 -18.01 16.22 -9.96
C ALA A 13 -16.84 16.21 -8.97
N ALA A 14 -16.70 17.27 -8.17
CA ALA A 14 -15.64 17.39 -7.18
C ALA A 14 -15.76 16.30 -6.10
N THR A 15 -16.97 16.09 -5.56
CA THR A 15 -17.20 15.04 -4.56
C THR A 15 -16.96 13.65 -5.16
N ALA A 16 -17.43 13.36 -6.37
CA ALA A 16 -17.14 12.10 -7.04
C ALA A 16 -15.63 11.90 -7.20
N PHE A 17 -14.89 12.95 -7.59
CA PHE A 17 -13.45 12.87 -7.80
C PHE A 17 -12.69 12.61 -6.50
N VAL A 18 -13.00 13.35 -5.42
CA VAL A 18 -12.34 13.15 -4.13
C VAL A 18 -12.62 11.76 -3.56
N VAL A 19 -13.89 11.32 -3.57
CA VAL A 19 -14.25 9.99 -3.08
C VAL A 19 -13.63 8.90 -3.95
N PHE A 20 -13.51 9.11 -5.26
CA PHE A 20 -12.79 8.22 -6.15
C PHE A 20 -11.32 8.08 -5.73
N VAL A 21 -10.61 9.18 -5.48
CA VAL A 21 -9.19 9.14 -5.07
C VAL A 21 -9.04 8.36 -3.77
N ILE A 22 -9.90 8.60 -2.77
CA ILE A 22 -9.89 7.87 -1.49
C ILE A 22 -10.15 6.38 -1.72
N ALA A 23 -11.18 6.03 -2.48
CA ALA A 23 -11.51 4.63 -2.78
C ALA A 23 -10.36 3.93 -3.54
N PHE A 24 -9.77 4.63 -4.50
CA PHE A 24 -8.67 4.12 -5.32
C PHE A 24 -7.43 3.83 -4.48
N VAL A 25 -6.98 4.79 -3.67
CA VAL A 25 -5.83 4.62 -2.77
C VAL A 25 -6.10 3.52 -1.74
N SER A 26 -7.31 3.48 -1.16
CA SER A 26 -7.69 2.43 -0.21
C SER A 26 -7.70 1.04 -0.85
N ALA A 27 -8.10 0.94 -2.12
CA ALA A 27 -8.11 -0.33 -2.85
C ALA A 27 -6.69 -0.84 -3.11
N GLN A 28 -5.79 0.07 -3.45
CA GLN A 28 -4.36 -0.25 -3.62
C GLN A 28 -3.75 -0.73 -2.30
N ALA A 29 -3.99 -0.01 -1.20
CA ALA A 29 -3.51 -0.41 0.13
C ALA A 29 -4.08 -1.76 0.57
N PHE A 30 -5.38 -1.98 0.37
CA PHE A 30 -6.02 -3.27 0.66
C PHE A 30 -5.38 -4.42 -0.10
N LEU A 31 -5.03 -4.24 -1.39
CA LEU A 31 -4.38 -5.28 -2.18
C LEU A 31 -3.00 -5.63 -1.61
N ASP A 32 -2.19 -4.64 -1.24
CA ASP A 32 -0.88 -4.86 -0.62
C ASP A 32 -1.02 -5.62 0.72
N ASP A 33 -1.95 -5.17 1.57
CA ASP A 33 -2.19 -5.77 2.88
C ASP A 33 -2.75 -7.19 2.77
N ALA A 34 -3.64 -7.44 1.80
CA ALA A 34 -4.21 -8.76 1.54
C ALA A 34 -3.14 -9.74 1.03
N VAL A 35 -2.29 -9.32 0.09
CA VAL A 35 -1.16 -10.15 -0.40
C VAL A 35 -0.22 -10.49 0.75
N ARG A 36 0.12 -9.49 1.58
CA ARG A 36 0.97 -9.68 2.75
C ARG A 36 0.35 -10.67 3.75
N LEU A 37 -0.95 -10.55 4.03
CA LEU A 37 -1.68 -11.45 4.93
C LEU A 37 -1.72 -12.90 4.40
N VAL A 38 -1.98 -13.07 3.10
CA VAL A 38 -1.99 -14.39 2.46
C VAL A 38 -0.62 -15.04 2.57
N SER A 39 0.45 -14.31 2.27
CA SER A 39 1.80 -14.85 2.35
C SER A 39 2.23 -15.16 3.78
N PHE A 40 1.87 -14.34 4.76
CA PHE A 40 2.03 -14.68 6.17
C PHE A 40 1.19 -15.89 6.59
N SER A 41 0.16 -16.27 5.86
CA SER A 41 -0.62 -17.47 6.19
C SER A 41 -0.01 -18.75 5.61
N ILE A 42 0.84 -18.63 4.58
CA ILE A 42 1.45 -19.76 3.87
C ILE A 42 2.80 -20.16 4.49
N VAL A 43 3.57 -19.21 5.01
CA VAL A 43 4.93 -19.46 5.50
C VAL A 43 4.90 -20.17 6.86
N PRO A 44 5.59 -21.31 7.03
CA PRO A 44 5.70 -21.99 8.32
C PRO A 44 6.20 -21.03 9.40
N PHE A 45 5.76 -21.26 10.63
CA PHE A 45 6.08 -20.35 11.72
C PHE A 45 7.58 -20.38 12.07
N GLU A 46 8.19 -21.55 11.95
CA GLU A 46 9.59 -21.83 12.24
C GLU A 46 10.53 -20.95 11.39
N ASP A 47 10.19 -20.75 10.11
CA ASP A 47 10.97 -19.94 9.17
C ASP A 47 10.92 -18.43 9.46
N ARG A 48 9.93 -17.97 10.24
CA ARG A 48 9.79 -16.54 10.59
C ARG A 48 10.76 -16.12 11.70
N ARG A 49 11.09 -17.04 12.61
CA ARG A 49 11.94 -16.75 13.77
C ARG A 49 13.39 -16.49 13.38
N GLU A 50 13.89 -17.07 12.29
CA GLU A 50 15.25 -16.82 11.81
C GLU A 50 15.46 -15.36 11.35
N ILE A 51 14.39 -14.67 10.95
CA ILE A 51 14.45 -13.28 10.46
C ILE A 51 14.75 -12.30 11.60
N ILE A 52 14.34 -12.63 12.83
CA ILE A 52 14.63 -11.87 14.05
C ILE A 52 15.82 -12.52 14.78
N SER A 53 16.83 -12.97 14.04
CA SER A 53 18.11 -13.29 14.66
C SER A 53 18.74 -11.96 15.09
N VAL A 54 18.57 -11.64 16.37
CA VAL A 54 19.14 -10.47 17.04
C VAL A 54 20.60 -10.41 16.65
N ARG A 55 20.98 -9.44 15.81
CA ARG A 55 22.38 -9.12 15.56
C ARG A 55 23.00 -8.99 16.95
N PRO A 56 23.99 -9.81 17.33
CA PRO A 56 24.56 -9.74 18.66
C PRO A 56 24.90 -8.28 18.92
N ALA A 57 24.44 -7.76 20.07
CA ALA A 57 24.61 -6.37 20.42
C ALA A 57 26.05 -5.97 20.08
N PRO A 58 26.29 -4.82 19.41
CA PRO A 58 27.63 -4.40 19.06
C PRO A 58 28.49 -4.58 20.29
N GLN A 59 29.49 -5.47 20.21
CA GLN A 59 30.38 -5.68 21.35
C GLN A 59 31.01 -4.33 21.60
N LEU A 60 30.62 -3.70 22.71
CA LEU A 60 31.24 -2.45 23.11
C LEU A 60 32.74 -2.76 23.24
N PRO A 61 33.62 -1.90 22.70
CA PRO A 61 35.04 -2.07 22.91
C PRO A 61 35.29 -2.24 24.42
N PRO A 62 36.19 -3.14 24.81
CA PRO A 62 36.48 -3.36 26.22
C PRO A 62 36.78 -2.01 26.87
N PRO A 63 36.24 -1.73 28.08
CA PRO A 63 36.48 -0.47 28.74
C PRO A 63 37.99 -0.24 28.85
N PRO A 64 38.48 1.00 28.61
CA PRO A 64 39.89 1.30 28.72
C PRO A 64 40.39 0.86 30.09
N THR A 65 41.51 0.15 30.13
CA THR A 65 42.12 -0.36 31.36
C THR A 65 42.57 0.83 32.20
N ALA A 66 41.66 1.37 33.03
CA ALA A 66 42.00 2.36 34.02
C ALA A 66 42.93 1.69 35.04
N THR A 67 44.19 2.11 35.06
CA THR A 67 45.16 1.69 36.07
C THR A 67 44.70 2.28 37.40
N SER A 68 43.84 1.57 38.13
CA SER A 68 43.37 2.01 39.46
C SER A 68 44.56 2.05 40.42
N PRO A 69 44.98 3.23 40.90
CA PRO A 69 45.93 3.33 41.99
C PRO A 69 45.12 3.35 43.28
N LEU A 70 44.93 2.20 43.92
CA LEU A 70 44.68 2.02 45.37
C LEU A 70 44.01 0.65 45.58
N GLY A 71 44.47 -0.07 46.60
CA GLY A 71 44.10 -1.45 46.91
C GLY A 71 42.62 -1.64 47.21
N VAL A 72 41.84 -1.83 46.15
CA VAL A 72 40.47 -2.35 46.22
C VAL A 72 40.57 -3.86 46.16
N THR A 73 40.06 -4.51 47.21
CA THR A 73 39.92 -5.96 47.33
C THR A 73 39.32 -6.53 46.03
N PRO A 74 39.91 -7.56 45.40
CA PRO A 74 39.42 -8.09 44.14
C PRO A 74 37.96 -8.49 44.31
N MET A 75 37.07 -7.75 43.65
CA MET A 75 35.65 -8.08 43.61
C MET A 75 35.55 -9.46 42.91
N PRO A 76 34.80 -10.42 43.47
CA PRO A 76 34.65 -11.73 42.85
C PRO A 76 34.18 -11.54 41.40
N PRO A 77 34.69 -12.35 40.46
CA PRO A 77 34.30 -12.25 39.06
C PRO A 77 32.77 -12.24 39.00
N PRO A 78 32.16 -11.31 38.22
CA PRO A 78 30.71 -11.27 38.10
C PRO A 78 30.27 -12.68 37.75
N ALA A 79 29.43 -13.27 38.60
CA ALA A 79 28.91 -14.61 38.39
C ALA A 79 28.43 -14.66 36.95
N THR A 80 28.95 -15.61 36.16
CA THR A 80 28.50 -15.86 34.80
C THR A 80 26.99 -15.93 34.88
N VAL A 81 26.32 -14.85 34.46
CA VAL A 81 24.87 -14.82 34.41
C VAL A 81 24.57 -15.80 33.30
N GLU A 82 24.33 -17.07 33.66
CA GLU A 82 23.77 -18.05 32.76
C GLU A 82 22.63 -17.34 32.07
N ALA A 83 22.77 -17.13 30.76
CA ALA A 83 21.80 -16.42 29.97
C ALA A 83 20.49 -17.16 30.16
N ILE A 84 19.63 -16.63 31.03
CA ILE A 84 18.34 -17.23 31.32
C ILE A 84 17.68 -17.33 29.95
N PRO A 85 17.38 -18.55 29.46
CA PRO A 85 16.77 -18.69 28.15
C PRO A 85 15.48 -17.88 28.21
N VAL A 86 15.46 -16.77 27.47
CA VAL A 86 14.31 -15.88 27.42
C VAL A 86 13.24 -16.70 26.72
N LYS A 87 12.39 -17.34 27.52
CA LYS A 87 11.27 -18.12 27.02
C LYS A 87 10.41 -17.12 26.25
N PRO A 88 10.25 -17.28 24.92
CA PRO A 88 9.47 -16.35 24.12
C PRO A 88 8.09 -16.24 24.76
N ARG A 89 7.61 -15.00 24.96
CA ARG A 89 6.34 -14.78 25.62
C ARG A 89 5.24 -15.39 24.74
N PRO A 90 4.44 -16.34 25.25
CA PRO A 90 3.29 -16.85 24.51
C PRO A 90 2.32 -15.68 24.29
N GLY A 91 2.31 -15.13 23.08
CA GLY A 91 1.54 -13.93 22.72
C GLY A 91 2.27 -12.95 21.78
N GLU A 92 3.59 -13.06 21.65
CA GLU A 92 4.35 -12.27 20.65
C GLU A 92 4.14 -12.76 19.20
N GLU A 93 3.39 -13.83 18.97
CA GLU A 93 3.15 -14.39 17.64
C GLU A 93 1.77 -13.99 17.11
N ASP A 94 0.81 -13.82 18.02
CA ASP A 94 -0.56 -13.44 17.68
C ASP A 94 -0.67 -11.96 17.30
N TRP A 95 0.23 -11.08 17.79
CA TRP A 95 0.08 -9.65 17.55
C TRP A 95 0.42 -9.24 16.11
N GLU A 96 1.38 -9.88 15.44
CA GLU A 96 1.70 -9.56 14.04
C GLU A 96 0.53 -9.92 13.12
N LEU A 97 -0.01 -11.14 13.25
CA LEU A 97 -1.18 -11.58 12.49
C LEU A 97 -2.41 -10.75 12.82
N ARG A 98 -2.60 -10.37 14.10
CA ARG A 98 -3.69 -9.50 14.51
C ARG A 98 -3.56 -8.12 13.88
N SER A 99 -2.36 -7.53 13.89
CA SER A 99 -2.12 -6.21 13.28
C SER A 99 -2.39 -6.22 11.77
N ALA A 100 -1.96 -7.27 11.05
CA ALA A 100 -2.23 -7.42 9.62
C ALA A 100 -3.74 -7.57 9.34
N LYS A 101 -4.46 -8.36 10.15
CA LYS A 101 -5.92 -8.52 10.05
C LYS A 101 -6.66 -7.23 10.34
N GLU A 102 -6.24 -6.48 11.36
CA GLU A 102 -6.81 -5.17 11.70
C GLU A 102 -6.60 -4.16 10.57
N GLN A 103 -5.42 -4.16 9.96
CA GLN A 103 -5.11 -3.29 8.83
C GLN A 103 -5.97 -3.62 7.59
N VAL A 104 -6.11 -4.90 7.25
CA VAL A 104 -6.99 -5.38 6.18
C VAL A 104 -8.46 -5.04 6.47
N ALA A 105 -8.92 -5.21 7.71
CA ALA A 105 -10.28 -4.88 8.10
C ALA A 105 -10.56 -3.37 8.00
N SER A 106 -9.59 -2.54 8.40
CA SER A 106 -9.68 -1.09 8.31
C SER A 106 -9.74 -0.61 6.86
N THR A 107 -8.84 -1.10 5.99
CA THR A 107 -8.83 -0.74 4.56
C THR A 107 -10.08 -1.24 3.83
N LEU A 108 -10.54 -2.45 4.14
CA LEU A 108 -11.79 -3.00 3.61
C LEU A 108 -13.01 -2.17 4.03
N SER A 109 -13.04 -1.71 5.28
CA SER A 109 -14.12 -0.85 5.79
C SER A 109 -14.16 0.49 5.04
N ALA A 110 -13.00 1.10 4.79
CA ALA A 110 -12.91 2.31 3.97
C ALA A 110 -13.46 2.09 2.55
N LEU A 111 -13.18 0.93 1.93
CA LEU A 111 -13.69 0.57 0.61
C LEU A 111 -15.20 0.38 0.57
N LEU A 112 -15.74 -0.34 1.56
CA LEU A 112 -17.17 -0.60 1.66
C LEU A 112 -17.99 0.69 1.80
N VAL A 113 -17.41 1.74 2.37
CA VAL A 113 -18.05 3.06 2.49
C VAL A 113 -17.79 3.92 1.25
N ALA A 114 -16.55 4.02 0.78
CA ALA A 114 -16.17 4.94 -0.28
C ALA A 114 -16.73 4.52 -1.65
N LEU A 115 -16.75 3.22 -1.96
CA LEU A 115 -17.13 2.73 -3.29
C LEU A 115 -18.60 3.00 -3.62
N PRO A 116 -19.59 2.73 -2.74
CA PRO A 116 -20.99 3.07 -3.01
C PRO A 116 -21.23 4.58 -3.12
N ILE A 117 -20.56 5.38 -2.28
CA ILE A 117 -20.67 6.84 -2.33
C ILE A 117 -20.15 7.37 -3.67
N TRP A 118 -18.97 6.89 -4.11
CA TRP A 118 -18.42 7.25 -5.40
C TRP A 118 -19.36 6.86 -6.55
N TRP A 119 -19.84 5.62 -6.56
CA TRP A 119 -20.73 5.13 -7.61
C TRP A 119 -22.01 5.96 -7.72
N PHE A 120 -22.62 6.31 -6.58
CA PHE A 120 -23.78 7.17 -6.52
C PHE A 120 -23.51 8.56 -7.13
N HIS A 121 -22.42 9.22 -6.71
CA HIS A 121 -22.07 10.55 -7.20
C HIS A 121 -21.71 10.54 -8.69
N ARG A 122 -20.94 9.56 -9.15
CA ARG A 122 -20.62 9.37 -10.57
C ARG A 122 -21.87 9.18 -11.41
N ARG A 123 -22.82 8.35 -10.95
CA ARG A 123 -24.09 8.10 -11.66
C ARG A 123 -24.95 9.36 -11.72
N ARG A 124 -25.05 10.12 -10.63
CA ARG A 124 -25.80 11.39 -10.62
C ARG A 124 -25.16 12.43 -11.53
N PHE A 125 -23.85 12.55 -11.50
CA PHE A 125 -23.11 13.49 -12.34
C PHE A 125 -23.25 13.16 -13.84
N SER A 126 -23.18 11.88 -14.22
CA SER A 126 -23.36 11.47 -15.61
C SER A 126 -24.78 11.73 -16.13
N GLN A 127 -25.81 11.50 -15.31
CA GLN A 127 -27.20 11.84 -15.65
C GLN A 127 -27.36 13.35 -15.90
N LEU A 128 -26.90 14.18 -14.96
CA LEU A 128 -27.01 15.65 -15.05
C LEU A 128 -26.25 16.23 -16.25
N SER A 129 -25.14 15.62 -16.65
CA SER A 129 -24.32 16.09 -17.77
C SER A 129 -24.94 15.78 -19.13
N ARG A 130 -25.68 14.67 -19.25
CA ARG A 130 -26.38 14.28 -20.49
C ARG A 130 -27.55 15.21 -20.85
N GLU A 131 -28.19 15.82 -19.86
CA GLU A 131 -29.43 16.59 -20.06
C GLU A 131 -29.23 18.00 -20.65
N LYS A 132 -28.07 18.65 -20.49
CA LYS A 132 -27.89 20.06 -20.94
C LYS A 132 -26.72 20.31 -21.89
N ALA A 133 -26.33 19.32 -22.69
CA ALA A 133 -25.25 19.44 -23.68
C ALA A 133 -23.88 19.91 -23.13
N ASP A 134 -23.68 19.85 -21.82
CA ASP A 134 -22.52 20.42 -21.13
C ASP A 134 -21.46 19.32 -20.91
N TYR A 135 -21.07 18.71 -22.04
CA TYR A 135 -20.24 17.51 -22.07
C TYR A 135 -18.80 17.76 -21.63
N TRP A 136 -18.34 19.02 -21.69
CA TRP A 136 -16.96 19.38 -21.38
C TRP A 136 -16.60 19.07 -19.92
N LEU A 137 -17.48 19.38 -18.96
CA LEU A 137 -17.19 19.19 -17.53
C LEU A 137 -17.08 17.70 -17.18
N TYR A 138 -17.93 16.88 -17.79
CA TYR A 138 -17.87 15.43 -17.66
C TYR A 138 -16.60 14.83 -18.29
N LYS A 139 -16.18 15.39 -19.44
CA LYS A 139 -14.93 15.02 -20.12
C LYS A 139 -13.70 15.37 -19.26
N VAL A 140 -13.65 16.58 -18.70
CA VAL A 140 -12.59 17.01 -17.76
C VAL A 140 -12.51 16.09 -16.54
N TYR A 141 -13.65 15.84 -15.88
CA TYR A 141 -13.71 14.88 -14.76
C TYR A 141 -13.16 13.50 -15.15
N SER A 142 -13.58 12.98 -16.31
CA SER A 142 -13.15 11.65 -16.78
C SER A 142 -11.65 11.61 -17.06
N TYR A 143 -11.08 12.67 -17.66
CA TYR A 143 -9.64 12.80 -17.84
C TYR A 143 -8.88 12.88 -16.52
N LEU A 144 -9.39 13.60 -15.52
CA LEU A 144 -8.75 13.65 -14.19
C LEU A 144 -8.71 12.26 -13.55
N VAL A 145 -9.81 11.49 -13.62
CA VAL A 145 -9.84 10.11 -13.12
C VAL A 145 -8.88 9.21 -13.91
N MET A 146 -8.82 9.34 -15.23
CA MET A 146 -7.87 8.61 -16.06
C MET A 146 -6.41 8.94 -15.71
N ILE A 147 -6.08 10.21 -15.46
CA ILE A 147 -4.74 10.64 -15.07
C ILE A 147 -4.35 9.98 -13.75
N VAL A 148 -5.24 9.97 -12.75
CA VAL A 148 -4.99 9.29 -11.46
C VAL A 148 -4.76 7.80 -11.67
N GLY A 149 -5.58 7.14 -12.50
CA GLY A 149 -5.38 5.74 -12.87
C GLY A 149 -4.02 5.49 -13.56
N LEU A 150 -3.65 6.33 -14.51
CA LEU A 150 -2.38 6.24 -15.24
C LEU A 150 -1.18 6.45 -14.32
N ILE A 151 -1.22 7.45 -13.42
CA ILE A 151 -0.18 7.65 -12.40
C ILE A 151 -0.05 6.40 -11.54
N GLY A 152 -1.18 5.79 -11.14
CA GLY A 152 -1.18 4.52 -10.40
C GLY A 152 -0.46 3.40 -11.14
N VAL A 153 -0.76 3.22 -12.44
CA VAL A 153 -0.08 2.25 -13.31
C VAL A 153 1.43 2.53 -13.38
N VAL A 154 1.83 3.78 -13.59
CA VAL A 154 3.25 4.16 -13.75
C VAL A 154 4.03 3.95 -12.46
N VAL A 155 3.49 4.39 -11.32
CA VAL A 155 4.16 4.25 -10.02
C VAL A 155 4.31 2.78 -9.62
N ARG A 156 3.22 1.99 -9.74
CA ARG A 156 3.24 0.56 -9.38
C ARG A 156 4.07 -0.25 -10.37
N GLY A 157 3.86 -0.06 -11.67
CA GLY A 157 4.62 -0.74 -12.71
C GLY A 157 6.12 -0.43 -12.64
N GLY A 158 6.48 0.83 -12.39
CA GLY A 158 7.88 1.24 -12.17
C GLY A 158 8.52 0.57 -10.96
N SER A 159 7.76 0.44 -9.86
CA SER A 159 8.22 -0.30 -8.67
C SER A 159 8.47 -1.78 -8.97
N THR A 160 7.55 -2.45 -9.69
CA THR A 160 7.73 -3.85 -10.09
C THR A 160 8.99 -4.03 -10.94
N ILE A 161 9.17 -3.18 -11.95
CA ILE A 161 10.34 -3.24 -12.83
C ILE A 161 11.62 -3.04 -12.03
N SER A 162 11.64 -2.08 -11.09
CA SER A 162 12.80 -1.85 -10.23
C SER A 162 13.17 -3.08 -9.40
N GLN A 163 12.18 -3.78 -8.84
CA GLN A 163 12.42 -4.98 -8.05
C GLN A 163 12.92 -6.14 -8.92
N VAL A 164 12.32 -6.36 -10.09
CA VAL A 164 12.78 -7.38 -11.04
C VAL A 164 14.22 -7.11 -11.49
N VAL A 165 14.56 -5.85 -11.77
CA VAL A 165 15.93 -5.46 -12.13
C VAL A 165 16.90 -5.71 -10.96
N ARG A 166 16.53 -5.33 -9.72
CA ARG A 166 17.36 -5.61 -8.53
C ARG A 166 17.58 -7.12 -8.33
N ALA A 167 16.55 -7.93 -8.59
CA ALA A 167 16.66 -9.38 -8.52
C ALA A 167 17.58 -9.92 -9.62
N ALA A 168 17.42 -9.45 -10.86
CA ALA A 168 18.24 -9.85 -12.00
C ALA A 168 19.73 -9.48 -11.83
N LEU A 169 20.01 -8.36 -11.16
CA LEU A 169 21.36 -7.91 -10.83
C LEU A 169 21.98 -8.63 -9.61
N GLY A 170 21.25 -9.53 -8.96
CA GLY A 170 21.72 -10.21 -7.74
C GLY A 170 21.83 -9.31 -6.51
N VAL A 171 21.22 -8.12 -6.53
CA VAL A 171 21.17 -7.21 -5.37
C VAL A 171 20.24 -7.77 -4.28
N LEU A 172 19.23 -8.55 -4.68
CA LEU A 172 18.38 -9.30 -3.76
C LEU A 172 18.97 -10.70 -3.56
N GLU A 173 19.32 -11.03 -2.32
CA GLU A 173 19.73 -12.39 -1.92
C GLU A 173 18.52 -13.33 -1.91
N LEU A 174 18.07 -13.74 -3.10
CA LEU A 174 16.98 -14.71 -3.26
C LEU A 174 17.32 -16.11 -2.70
N SER A 175 18.50 -16.33 -2.12
CA SER A 175 18.83 -17.56 -1.41
C SER A 175 18.09 -17.69 -0.07
N ARG A 176 17.63 -16.58 0.52
CA ARG A 176 16.88 -16.59 1.77
C ARG A 176 15.38 -16.63 1.50
N THR A 177 14.69 -17.60 2.11
CA THR A 177 13.23 -17.78 1.98
C THR A 177 12.47 -16.48 2.28
N ALA A 178 12.88 -15.75 3.33
CA ALA A 178 12.29 -14.46 3.71
C ALA A 178 12.35 -13.40 2.59
N ASP A 179 13.48 -13.29 1.90
CA ASP A 179 13.68 -12.33 0.82
C ASP A 179 12.88 -12.75 -0.44
N GLN A 180 12.78 -14.06 -0.71
CA GLN A 180 11.91 -14.59 -1.77
C GLN A 180 10.44 -14.25 -1.53
N ILE A 181 9.94 -14.46 -0.32
CA ILE A 181 8.54 -14.17 0.05
C ILE A 181 8.27 -12.67 -0.07
N ARG A 182 9.18 -11.84 0.45
CA ARG A 182 9.05 -10.37 0.35
C ARG A 182 9.03 -9.92 -1.11
N PHE A 183 9.94 -10.43 -1.93
CA PHE A 183 9.97 -10.14 -3.35
C PHE A 183 8.67 -10.58 -4.04
N ALA A 184 8.20 -11.80 -3.77
CA ALA A 184 6.94 -12.30 -4.34
C ALA A 184 5.74 -11.44 -3.94
N ASN A 185 5.67 -10.99 -2.68
CA ASN A 185 4.60 -10.11 -2.19
C ASN A 185 4.62 -8.76 -2.88
N ASP A 186 5.80 -8.15 -2.95
CA ASP A 186 5.94 -6.83 -3.53
C ASP A 186 5.60 -6.87 -5.05
N VAL A 187 6.04 -7.91 -5.76
CA VAL A 187 5.70 -8.14 -7.17
C VAL A 187 4.21 -8.41 -7.35
N ALA A 188 3.62 -9.31 -6.55
CA ALA A 188 2.21 -9.65 -6.65
C ALA A 188 1.30 -8.45 -6.35
N GLY A 189 1.59 -7.72 -5.27
CA GLY A 189 0.88 -6.48 -4.91
C GLY A 189 0.98 -5.43 -6.01
N ALA A 190 2.17 -5.23 -6.58
CA ALA A 190 2.36 -4.28 -7.66
C ALA A 190 1.66 -4.70 -8.97
N ILE A 191 1.63 -5.99 -9.32
CA ILE A 191 0.86 -6.51 -10.46
C ILE A 191 -0.64 -6.26 -10.25
N LEU A 192 -1.19 -6.67 -9.10
CA LEU A 192 -2.61 -6.49 -8.78
C LEU A 192 -3.00 -5.01 -8.77
N GLY A 193 -2.18 -4.17 -8.15
CA GLY A 193 -2.37 -2.72 -8.13
C GLY A 193 -2.34 -2.10 -9.54
N THR A 194 -1.43 -2.56 -10.40
CA THR A 194 -1.35 -2.14 -11.80
C THR A 194 -2.60 -2.56 -12.59
N LEU A 195 -3.06 -3.80 -12.42
CA LEU A 195 -4.28 -4.30 -13.08
C LEU A 195 -5.52 -3.51 -12.64
N LEU A 196 -5.64 -3.21 -11.34
CA LEU A 196 -6.72 -2.38 -10.82
C LEU A 196 -6.69 -0.97 -11.44
N ALA A 197 -5.51 -0.35 -11.48
CA ALA A 197 -5.32 0.98 -12.04
C ALA A 197 -5.61 1.02 -13.55
N ALA A 198 -5.15 0.02 -14.30
CA ALA A 198 -5.44 -0.16 -15.72
C ALA A 198 -6.94 -0.39 -15.97
N GLY A 199 -7.61 -1.18 -15.14
CA GLY A 199 -9.06 -1.41 -15.22
C GLY A 199 -9.85 -0.12 -15.01
N VAL A 200 -9.47 0.69 -14.01
CA VAL A 200 -10.07 2.01 -13.79
C VAL A 200 -9.85 2.94 -14.98
N TRP A 201 -8.62 3.02 -15.48
CA TRP A 201 -8.28 3.80 -16.66
C TRP A 201 -9.12 3.38 -17.86
N TYR A 202 -9.19 2.07 -18.14
CA TYR A 202 -9.93 1.51 -19.27
C TYR A 202 -11.42 1.81 -19.19
N VAL A 203 -12.05 1.65 -18.02
CA VAL A 203 -13.48 1.98 -17.83
C VAL A 203 -13.76 3.45 -18.13
N HIS A 204 -12.87 4.36 -17.73
CA HIS A 204 -13.05 5.80 -17.99
C HIS A 204 -12.70 6.17 -19.43
N TRP A 205 -11.70 5.52 -20.04
CA TRP A 205 -11.38 5.67 -21.46
C TRP A 205 -12.58 5.33 -22.35
N ARG A 206 -13.20 4.15 -22.13
CA ARG A 206 -14.41 3.74 -22.86
C ARG A 206 -15.57 4.71 -22.65
N THR A 207 -15.62 5.34 -21.48
CA THR A 207 -16.62 6.36 -21.19
C THR A 207 -16.39 7.61 -22.04
N VAL A 208 -15.13 8.01 -22.28
CA VAL A 208 -14.74 9.16 -23.10
C VAL A 208 -14.93 8.89 -24.61
N GLU A 209 -14.57 7.71 -25.11
CA GLU A 209 -14.74 7.32 -26.53
C GLU A 209 -16.19 7.41 -27.01
N VAL A 210 -17.16 7.16 -26.14
CA VAL A 210 -18.59 7.17 -26.49
C VAL A 210 -19.17 8.59 -26.53
N LEU A 211 -18.44 9.62 -26.06
CA LEU A 211 -18.91 10.99 -26.20
C LEU A 211 -18.76 11.45 -27.66
N PRO A 212 -19.84 11.96 -28.29
CA PRO A 212 -19.76 12.45 -29.65
C PRO A 212 -18.85 13.70 -29.70
N ASP A 213 -18.01 13.79 -30.74
CA ASP A 213 -17.14 14.94 -31.03
C ASP A 213 -17.97 16.14 -31.52
N THR A 214 -18.83 16.67 -30.66
CA THR A 214 -19.78 17.74 -31.00
C THR A 214 -19.15 19.14 -31.02
N LEU A 215 -17.82 19.24 -30.89
CA LEU A 215 -17.11 20.52 -30.82
C LEU A 215 -16.56 21.03 -32.17
N GLU A 216 -16.64 20.27 -33.26
CA GLU A 216 -16.01 20.69 -34.53
C GLU A 216 -16.90 21.48 -35.50
N THR A 217 -18.15 21.82 -35.16
CA THR A 217 -19.08 22.42 -36.14
C THR A 217 -19.88 23.64 -35.65
N ARG A 218 -19.34 24.49 -34.78
CA ARG A 218 -19.96 25.79 -34.48
C ARG A 218 -18.99 26.96 -34.51
#